data_AF-K9VAB0-F1
#
_entry.id   AF-K9VAB0-F1
#
_cell.length_a   1.000
_cell.length_b   1.000
_cell.length_c   1.000
_cell.angle_alpha   90.00
_cell.angle_beta   90.00
_cell.angle_gamma   90.00
#
_symmetry.space_group_name_H-M   'P 1'
#
loop_
_entity.id
_entity.type
_entity.pdbx_description
1 polymer ?
#
loop_
_entity_poly.entity_id
_entity_poly.type
_entity_poly.pdbx_seq_one_letter_code
_entity_poly.pdbx_strand_id
1 'polypeptide(L)' 'MDAICSSPKLEKVTLRDIEIPVVQKIRCPNCGSEGERHYISQSQITRTQCPSCDYLMVSCTRTGKVIEAYAPGINPRK' A
#
# COMPACT_ATOMS: atom_id res chain seq x y z
N MET A 1 -18.76 -0.17 11.90
CA MET A 1 -17.46 -0.54 11.32
C MET A 1 -17.72 -0.94 9.89
N ASP A 2 -17.38 -0.11 8.93
CA ASP A 2 -17.55 -0.44 7.51
C ASP A 2 -16.53 -1.51 7.12
N ALA A 3 -16.97 -2.61 6.51
CA ALA A 3 -16.14 -3.76 6.15
C ALA A 3 -15.09 -3.45 5.06
N ILE A 4 -14.99 -2.20 4.63
CA ILE A 4 -14.14 -1.71 3.54
C ILE A 4 -12.99 -0.92 4.16
N CYS A 5 -11.77 -1.11 3.66
CA CYS A 5 -10.50 -0.77 4.34
C CYS A 5 -10.03 -1.76 5.42
N SER A 6 -10.58 -2.97 5.48
CA SER A 6 -10.04 -4.07 6.30
C SER A 6 -9.22 -5.01 5.41
N SER A 7 -8.13 -5.59 5.91
CA SER A 7 -7.38 -6.61 5.19
C SER A 7 -8.34 -7.71 4.71
N PRO A 8 -8.26 -8.18 3.45
CA PRO A 8 -9.13 -9.24 2.99
C PRO A 8 -8.90 -10.47 3.88
N LYS A 9 -9.98 -10.93 4.52
CA LYS A 9 -9.97 -12.27 5.12
C LYS A 9 -9.69 -13.25 3.99
N LEU A 10 -8.92 -14.29 4.28
CA LEU A 10 -8.53 -15.35 3.34
C LEU A 10 -9.78 -16.17 2.94
N GLU A 11 -10.68 -15.56 2.18
CA GLU A 11 -11.78 -16.22 1.50
C GLU A 11 -11.34 -16.48 0.06
N LYS A 12 -11.82 -17.59 -0.51
CA LYS A 12 -11.32 -18.18 -1.76
C LYS A 12 -11.24 -17.14 -2.89
N VAL A 13 -10.02 -16.74 -3.30
CA VAL A 13 -9.80 -15.83 -4.42
C VAL A 13 -10.25 -16.53 -5.70
N THR A 14 -11.31 -16.01 -6.33
CA THR A 14 -11.78 -16.46 -7.64
C THR A 14 -11.12 -15.63 -8.74
N LEU A 15 -11.14 -16.13 -9.99
CA LEU A 15 -10.60 -15.39 -11.14
C LEU A 15 -11.30 -14.03 -11.37
N ARG A 16 -12.48 -13.80 -10.78
CA ARG A 16 -13.20 -12.52 -10.83
C ARG A 16 -12.73 -11.52 -9.77
N ASP A 17 -11.93 -11.97 -8.81
CA ASP A 17 -11.42 -11.16 -7.69
C ASP A 17 -10.01 -10.61 -7.95
N ILE A 18 -9.41 -10.91 -9.11
CA ILE A 18 -8.14 -10.31 -9.54
C ILE A 18 -8.41 -8.88 -9.97
N GLU A 19 -8.49 -7.97 -8.99
CA GLU A 19 -8.47 -6.53 -9.26
C GLU A 19 -7.05 -6.14 -9.66
N ILE A 20 -6.92 -5.47 -10.83
CA ILE A 20 -5.67 -4.87 -11.25
C ILE A 20 -5.58 -3.50 -10.56
N PRO A 21 -4.65 -3.31 -9.60
CA PRO A 21 -4.50 -2.02 -8.95
C PRO A 21 -4.02 -0.98 -9.96
N VAL A 22 -4.51 0.25 -9.80
CA VAL A 22 -3.92 1.38 -10.52
C VAL A 22 -2.59 1.71 -9.85
N VAL A 23 -1.50 1.57 -10.60
CA VAL A 23 -0.14 1.80 -10.09
C VAL A 23 0.36 3.18 -10.52
N GLN A 24 0.79 3.97 -9.54
CA GLN A 24 1.41 5.26 -9.73
C GLN A 24 2.87 5.22 -9.25
N LYS A 25 3.80 5.65 -10.09
CA LYS A 25 5.20 5.87 -9.67
C LYS A 25 5.29 7.14 -8.82
N ILE A 26 5.95 7.03 -7.67
CA ILE A 26 6.17 8.15 -6.75
C ILE A 26 7.62 8.16 -6.22
N ARG A 27 8.01 9.23 -5.53
CA ARG A 27 9.19 9.21 -4.67
C ARG A 27 8.84 8.57 -3.32
N CYS A 28 9.69 7.69 -2.83
CA CYS A 28 9.55 7.08 -1.52
C CYS A 28 9.60 8.16 -0.44
N PRO A 29 8.60 8.22 0.47
CA PRO A 29 8.59 9.21 1.55
C PRO A 29 9.68 8.95 2.61
N ASN A 30 10.25 7.75 2.66
CA ASN A 30 11.29 7.39 3.61
C ASN A 30 12.71 7.70 3.09
N CYS A 31 13.07 7.21 1.89
CA CYS A 31 14.44 7.34 1.37
C CYS A 31 14.57 8.21 0.11
N GLY A 32 13.47 8.70 -0.47
CA GLY A 32 13.48 9.49 -1.71
C GLY A 32 13.73 8.71 -3.01
N SER A 33 14.04 7.40 -2.95
CA SER A 33 14.18 6.55 -4.15
C SER A 33 12.86 6.36 -4.90
N GLU A 34 12.88 5.71 -6.07
CA GLU A 34 11.63 5.34 -6.76
C GLU A 34 10.81 4.35 -5.90
N GLY A 35 9.52 4.62 -5.81
CA GLY A 35 8.55 3.76 -5.15
C GLY A 35 7.24 3.76 -5.92
N GLU A 36 6.29 2.98 -5.42
CA GLU A 36 5.02 2.75 -6.08
C GLU A 36 3.87 3.00 -5.10
N ARG A 37 2.78 3.55 -5.64
CA ARG A 37 1.50 3.65 -4.95
C ARG A 37 0.44 2.88 -5.74
N HIS A 38 -0.16 1.90 -5.10
CA HIS A 38 -1.18 1.01 -5.64
C HIS A 38 -2.53 1.42 -5.05
N TYR A 39 -3.48 1.77 -5.91
CA TYR A 39 -4.86 2.04 -5.50
C TYR A 39 -5.71 0.79 -5.78
N ILE A 40 -6.23 0.20 -4.70
CA ILE A 40 -7.05 -1.01 -4.70
C ILE A 40 -8.48 -0.58 -4.36
N SER A 41 -9.34 -0.51 -5.38
CA SER A 41 -10.66 0.13 -5.30
C SER A 41 -11.66 -0.72 -4.53
N GLN A 42 -11.69 -2.03 -4.75
CA GLN A 42 -12.57 -2.98 -4.05
C GLN A 42 -12.41 -2.92 -2.54
N SER A 43 -11.15 -2.91 -2.08
CA SER A 43 -10.85 -2.83 -0.64
C SER A 43 -10.77 -1.39 -0.13
N GLN A 44 -10.83 -0.39 -1.03
CA GLN A 44 -10.59 1.03 -0.74
C GLN A 44 -9.27 1.25 0.00
N ILE A 45 -8.22 0.58 -0.46
CA ILE A 45 -6.89 0.64 0.14
C ILE A 45 -5.95 1.39 -0.81
N THR A 46 -5.09 2.20 -0.22
CA THR A 46 -3.91 2.75 -0.88
C THR A 46 -2.67 2.14 -0.25
N ARG A 47 -1.90 1.40 -1.05
CA ARG A 47 -0.63 0.78 -0.64
C ARG A 47 0.53 1.53 -1.27
N THR A 48 1.40 2.12 -0.47
CA THR A 48 2.65 2.74 -0.90
C THR A 48 3.81 1.85 -0.51
N GLN A 49 4.69 1.52 -1.46
CA GLN A 49 5.83 0.63 -1.24
C GLN A 49 7.11 1.16 -1.90
N CYS A 50 8.27 0.86 -1.30
CA CYS A 50 9.56 1.17 -1.90
C CYS A 50 10.48 -0.06 -1.86
N PRO A 51 10.96 -0.55 -3.01
CA PRO A 51 11.88 -1.69 -3.06
C PRO A 51 13.31 -1.34 -2.61
N SER A 52 13.65 -0.06 -2.47
CA SER A 52 15.02 0.37 -2.14
C SER A 52 15.32 0.39 -0.64
N CYS A 53 14.30 0.59 0.18
CA CYS A 53 14.43 0.70 1.64
C CYS A 53 13.33 -0.07 2.38
N ASP A 54 12.63 -0.97 1.69
CA ASP A 54 11.52 -1.79 2.20
C ASP A 54 10.41 -0.98 2.91
N TYR A 55 10.24 0.31 2.59
CA TYR A 55 9.15 1.11 3.13
C TYR A 55 7.81 0.57 2.63
N LEU A 56 6.85 0.40 3.55
CA LEU A 56 5.48 -0.01 3.26
C LEU A 56 4.50 0.85 4.07
N MET A 57 3.46 1.35 3.42
CA MET A 57 2.34 2.01 4.08
C MET A 57 1.04 1.62 3.39
N VAL A 58 0.12 1.05 4.15
CA VAL A 58 -1.22 0.65 3.72
C VAL A 58 -2.21 1.54 4.48
N SER A 59 -3.04 2.26 3.75
CA SER A 59 -4.02 3.19 4.33
C SER A 59 -5.38 3.05 3.67
N CYS A 60 -6.44 3.40 4.40
CA CYS A 60 -7.78 3.48 3.85
C CYS A 60 -7.91 4.69 2.93
N THR A 61 -8.19 4.49 1.66
CA THR A 61 -8.34 5.57 0.66
C THR A 61 -9.44 6.56 1.06
N ARG A 62 -10.52 6.10 1.71
CA ARG A 62 -11.63 6.99 2.12
C ARG A 62 -11.34 7.82 3.36
N THR A 63 -10.69 7.22 4.38
CA THR A 63 -10.53 7.87 5.69
C THR A 63 -9.12 8.38 5.95
N GLY A 64 -8.14 7.96 5.15
CA GLY A 64 -6.72 8.22 5.38
C GLY A 64 -6.12 7.45 6.57
N LYS A 65 -6.92 6.67 7.31
CA LYS A 65 -6.42 5.90 8.46
C LYS A 65 -5.40 4.87 8.00
N VAL A 66 -4.29 4.79 8.73
CA VAL A 66 -3.26 3.78 8.51
C VAL A 66 -3.79 2.43 8.99
N ILE A 67 -3.65 1.42 8.12
CA ILE A 67 -4.00 0.01 8.38
C ILE A 67 -2.75 -0.75 8.78
N GLU A 68 -1.68 -0.58 8.01
CA GLU A 68 -0.38 -1.24 8.23
C GLU A 68 0.74 -0.29 7.79
N ALA A 69 1.83 -0.22 8.54
CA ALA A 69 2.99 0.58 8.16
C ALA A 69 4.29 -0.06 8.65
N TYR A 70 5.30 -0.02 7.79
CA TYR A 70 6.66 -0.44 8.09
C TYR A 70 7.64 0.57 7.47
N ALA A 71 8.54 1.11 8.30
CA ALA A 71 9.51 2.11 7.89
C ALA A 71 10.89 1.74 8.45
N PRO A 72 11.78 1.19 7.61
CA PRO A 72 13.16 0.95 8.00
C PRO A 72 13.90 2.26 8.28
N GLY A 73 14.81 2.21 9.26
CA GLY A 73 15.69 3.33 9.56
C GLY A 73 16.46 3.76 8.32
N ILE A 74 16.39 5.05 7.97
CA ILE A 74 17.17 5.63 6.89
C ILE A 74 18.63 5.70 7.34
N ASN A 75 19.51 4.94 6.69
CA ASN A 75 20.94 5.23 6.72
C ASN A 75 21.19 6.33 5.67
N PRO A 76 21.46 7.59 6.05
CA PRO A 76 21.62 8.71 5.10
C PRO A 76 22.91 8.63 4.26
N ARG A 77 23.56 7.47 4.19
CA ARG A 77 24.78 7.24 3.41
C ARG A 77 24.58 6.04 2.48
N LYS A 78 24.13 6.30 1.26
CA LYS A 78 24.47 5.50 0.08
C LYS A 78 25.31 6.38 -0.83
#